data_AF-F8QXF0-F1
#
_entry.id   AF-F8QXF0-F1
#
_cell.length_a   1.000
_cell.length_b   1.000
_cell.length_c   1.000
_cell.angle_alpha   90.00
_cell.angle_beta   90.00
_cell.angle_gamma   90.00
#
_symmetry.space_group_name_H-M   'P 1'
#
loop_
_entity.id
_entity.type
_entity.pdbx_description
1 polymer ?
#
loop_
_entity_poly.entity_id
_entity_poly.type
_entity_poly.pdbx_seq_one_letter_code
_entity_poly.pdbx_strand_id
1 'polypeptide(L)'
;KNIKSINRKDLVDYITTHYKAPRIVLAGAGGVDHGSLVKLADQHFKGLGIAYEGQTPEVAPCRFTGAEIRVRDDAMPLAHIAIAVEGAGWAEADNIPLMIANTIIGSWDRTHGGGAHNASNLAQAAVIGNLCHSFQSFNTCYKDTDLWGMY
;
A
#
# COMPACT_ATOMS: atom_id res chain seq x y z
N LYS A 1 -0.21 -13.45 -20.03
CA LYS A 1 -1.31 -13.76 -20.97
C LYS A 1 -2.25 -12.57 -21.11
N ASN A 2 -2.84 -12.07 -20.03
CA ASN A 2 -3.80 -10.94 -20.05
C ASN A 2 -3.26 -9.65 -20.70
N ILE A 3 -2.00 -9.27 -20.42
CA ILE A 3 -1.36 -8.10 -21.06
C ILE A 3 -1.30 -8.24 -22.59
N LYS A 4 -1.16 -9.46 -23.12
CA LYS A 4 -1.10 -9.70 -24.57
C LYS A 4 -2.49 -9.70 -25.23
N SER A 5 -3.56 -9.85 -24.46
CA SER A 5 -4.94 -9.97 -24.97
C SER A 5 -5.81 -8.75 -24.70
N ILE A 6 -5.38 -7.85 -23.82
CA ILE A 6 -6.10 -6.60 -23.54
C ILE A 6 -6.22 -5.76 -24.81
N ASN A 7 -7.40 -5.21 -25.04
CA ASN A 7 -7.70 -4.42 -26.23
C ASN A 7 -8.38 -3.08 -25.86
N ARG A 8 -8.62 -2.24 -26.86
CA ARG A 8 -9.22 -0.91 -26.66
C ARG A 8 -10.58 -0.98 -25.96
N LYS A 9 -11.42 -1.97 -26.28
CA LYS A 9 -12.75 -2.11 -25.70
C LYS A 9 -12.65 -2.36 -24.20
N ASP A 10 -11.75 -3.24 -23.76
CA ASP A 10 -11.53 -3.51 -22.34
C ASP A 10 -11.16 -2.23 -21.55
N LEU A 11 -10.33 -1.38 -22.14
CA LEU A 11 -9.91 -0.10 -21.53
C LEU A 11 -11.07 0.90 -21.46
N VAL A 12 -11.85 1.02 -22.54
CA VAL A 12 -13.02 1.91 -22.59
C VAL A 12 -14.06 1.45 -21.58
N ASP A 13 -14.31 0.14 -21.50
CA ASP A 13 -15.25 -0.45 -20.54
C ASP A 13 -14.76 -0.20 -19.09
N TYR A 14 -13.46 -0.38 -18.82
CA TYR A 14 -12.87 -0.09 -17.50
C TYR A 14 -13.03 1.39 -17.09
N ILE A 15 -12.70 2.33 -17.98
CA ILE A 15 -12.87 3.77 -17.71
C ILE A 15 -14.34 4.09 -17.48
N THR A 16 -15.22 3.58 -18.35
CA THR A 16 -16.65 3.85 -18.29
C THR A 16 -17.26 3.32 -16.99
N THR A 17 -16.77 2.19 -16.47
CA THR A 17 -17.25 1.60 -15.22
C THR A 17 -16.63 2.25 -13.97
N HIS A 18 -15.32 2.54 -13.95
CA HIS A 18 -14.63 2.94 -12.71
C HIS A 18 -14.40 4.45 -12.56
N TYR A 19 -14.34 5.23 -13.65
CA TYR A 19 -14.03 6.67 -13.60
C TYR A 19 -15.33 7.48 -13.49
N LYS A 20 -15.98 7.35 -12.33
CA LYS A 20 -17.24 8.05 -12.01
C LYS A 20 -17.00 9.16 -10.99
N ALA A 21 -17.74 10.25 -11.10
CA ALA A 21 -17.56 11.41 -10.22
C ALA A 21 -17.60 11.06 -8.71
N PRO A 22 -18.52 10.20 -8.22
CA PRO A 22 -18.55 9.81 -6.80
C PRO A 22 -17.33 8.99 -6.31
N ARG A 23 -16.43 8.57 -7.21
CA ARG A 23 -15.23 7.77 -6.91
C ARG A 23 -13.94 8.53 -7.21
N ILE A 24 -14.03 9.82 -7.49
CA ILE A 24 -12.89 10.70 -7.80
C ILE A 24 -12.83 11.79 -6.73
N VAL A 25 -11.63 12.01 -6.19
CA VAL A 25 -11.34 13.11 -5.27
C VAL A 25 -10.35 14.06 -5.96
N LEU A 26 -10.69 15.35 -6.00
CA LEU A 26 -9.76 16.40 -6.41
C LEU A 26 -9.07 16.97 -5.17
N ALA A 27 -7.74 16.83 -5.10
CA ALA A 27 -6.92 17.34 -4.00
C ALA A 27 -6.01 18.47 -4.50
N GLY A 28 -5.85 19.52 -3.68
CA GLY A 28 -4.91 20.61 -3.90
C GLY A 28 -4.23 20.97 -2.59
N ALA A 29 -2.92 21.25 -2.65
CA ALA A 29 -2.11 21.63 -1.49
C ALA A 29 -1.18 22.81 -1.86
N GLY A 30 -0.88 23.69 -0.90
CA GLY A 30 -0.06 24.89 -1.10
C GLY A 30 -0.90 26.17 -1.18
N GLY A 31 -0.47 27.14 -1.99
CA GLY A 31 -1.14 28.44 -2.18
C GLY A 31 -2.41 28.35 -3.04
N VAL A 32 -3.30 27.41 -2.72
CA VAL A 32 -4.53 27.14 -3.45
C VAL A 32 -5.72 27.68 -2.66
N ASP A 33 -6.42 28.65 -3.25
CA ASP A 33 -7.72 29.09 -2.72
C ASP A 33 -8.79 28.02 -2.99
N HIS A 34 -9.46 27.55 -1.93
CA HIS A 34 -10.46 26.49 -2.03
C HIS A 34 -11.64 26.90 -2.93
N GLY A 35 -12.10 28.16 -2.84
CA GLY A 35 -13.21 28.65 -3.66
C GLY A 35 -12.89 28.61 -5.15
N SER A 36 -11.68 29.02 -5.52
CA SER A 36 -11.17 28.95 -6.89
C SER A 36 -11.01 27.49 -7.35
N LEU A 37 -10.52 26.59 -6.50
CA LEU A 37 -10.42 25.16 -6.81
C LEU A 37 -11.79 24.54 -7.10
N VAL A 38 -12.80 24.83 -6.27
CA VAL A 38 -14.17 24.32 -6.47
C VAL A 38 -14.77 24.86 -7.77
N LYS A 39 -14.57 26.14 -8.09
CA LYS A 39 -15.05 26.74 -9.36
C LYS A 39 -14.43 26.07 -10.58
N LEU A 40 -13.12 25.83 -10.56
CA LEU A 40 -12.43 25.11 -11.62
C LEU A 40 -12.89 23.65 -11.70
N ALA A 41 -13.13 23.02 -10.55
CA ALA A 41 -13.63 21.66 -10.50
C ALA A 41 -15.00 21.54 -11.17
N ASP A 42 -15.92 22.44 -10.83
CA ASP A 42 -17.24 22.53 -11.45
C ASP A 42 -17.13 22.78 -12.97
N GLN A 43 -16.31 23.76 -13.37
CA GLN A 43 -16.14 24.10 -14.78
C GLN A 43 -15.61 22.93 -15.64
N HIS A 44 -14.60 22.22 -15.15
CA HIS A 44 -13.87 21.21 -15.93
C HIS A 44 -14.38 19.79 -15.74
N PHE A 45 -15.02 19.47 -14.61
CA PHE A 45 -15.44 18.10 -14.28
C PHE A 45 -16.97 17.90 -14.21
N LYS A 46 -17.79 18.93 -14.49
CA LYS A 46 -19.27 18.77 -14.56
C LYS A 46 -19.76 17.68 -15.51
N GLY A 47 -18.96 17.33 -16.53
CA GLY A 47 -19.29 16.29 -17.51
C GLY A 47 -19.01 14.86 -17.06
N LEU A 48 -18.45 14.65 -15.85
CA LEU A 48 -18.16 13.31 -15.36
C LEU A 48 -19.46 12.53 -15.10
N GLY A 49 -19.50 11.29 -15.55
CA GLY A 49 -20.63 10.41 -15.32
C GLY A 49 -20.82 10.12 -13.82
N ILE A 50 -22.05 10.28 -13.34
CA ILE A 50 -22.47 9.93 -11.97
C ILE A 50 -23.22 8.60 -11.92
N ALA A 51 -23.92 8.26 -13.02
CA ALA A 51 -24.76 7.09 -13.11
C ALA A 51 -23.98 5.85 -13.56
N TYR A 52 -24.39 4.71 -12.99
CA TYR A 52 -24.06 3.39 -13.49
C TYR A 52 -25.26 2.88 -14.29
N GLU A 53 -25.01 2.29 -15.45
CA GLU A 53 -26.05 1.62 -16.25
C GLU A 53 -26.46 0.27 -15.64
N GLY A 54 -25.75 -0.18 -14.60
CA GLY A 54 -26.01 -1.42 -13.87
C GLY A 54 -25.58 -1.31 -12.40
N GLN A 55 -25.14 -2.41 -11.80
CA GLN A 55 -24.67 -2.40 -10.41
C GLN A 55 -23.35 -1.64 -10.26
N THR A 56 -23.25 -0.87 -9.18
CA THR A 56 -21.99 -0.25 -8.76
C THR A 56 -20.97 -1.36 -8.47
N PRO A 57 -19.71 -1.26 -8.94
CA PRO A 57 -18.69 -2.25 -8.63
C PRO A 57 -18.46 -2.32 -7.12
N GLU A 58 -18.92 -3.41 -6.51
CA GLU A 58 -18.66 -3.74 -5.12
C GLU A 58 -17.29 -4.38 -4.98
N VAL A 59 -16.62 -4.06 -3.87
CA VAL A 59 -15.36 -4.69 -3.48
C VAL A 59 -15.73 -5.84 -2.55
N ALA A 60 -15.60 -7.06 -3.04
CA ALA A 60 -15.81 -8.25 -2.22
C ALA A 60 -14.73 -8.36 -1.15
N PRO A 61 -15.04 -8.94 0.03
CA PRO A 61 -14.04 -9.08 1.08
C PRO A 61 -12.84 -9.92 0.66
N CYS A 62 -11.64 -9.49 1.04
CA CYS A 62 -10.41 -10.22 0.80
C CYS A 62 -10.08 -11.13 1.99
N ARG A 63 -10.02 -12.45 1.76
CA ARG A 63 -9.66 -13.41 2.81
C ARG A 63 -8.13 -13.57 2.90
N PHE A 64 -7.55 -13.29 4.06
CA PHE A 64 -6.16 -13.67 4.34
C PHE A 64 -6.01 -15.19 4.44
N THR A 65 -4.91 -15.73 3.91
CA THR A 65 -4.59 -17.16 4.03
C THR A 65 -3.10 -17.29 4.29
N GLY A 66 -2.75 -17.79 5.48
CA GLY A 66 -1.37 -18.09 5.81
C GLY A 66 -0.81 -19.16 4.87
N ALA A 67 0.20 -18.78 4.10
CA ALA A 67 0.86 -19.66 3.14
C ALA A 67 2.31 -19.23 2.96
N GLU A 68 3.11 -20.10 2.36
CA GLU A 68 4.51 -19.85 2.07
C GLU A 68 4.79 -20.09 0.58
N ILE A 69 5.57 -19.21 -0.02
CA ILE A 69 6.07 -19.36 -1.38
C ILE A 69 7.59 -19.18 -1.32
N ARG A 70 8.34 -20.17 -1.83
CA ARG A 70 9.79 -20.12 -1.93
C ARG A 70 10.20 -20.14 -3.39
N VAL A 71 10.93 -19.12 -3.81
CA VAL A 71 11.59 -19.08 -5.12
C VAL A 71 13.08 -19.21 -4.88
N ARG A 72 13.61 -20.42 -5.07
CA ARG A 72 15.03 -20.70 -4.85
C ARG A 72 15.82 -20.35 -6.11
N ASP A 73 16.72 -19.39 -5.98
CA ASP A 73 17.72 -19.05 -6.99
C ASP A 73 19.09 -18.90 -6.32
N ASP A 74 19.90 -19.95 -6.38
CA ASP A 74 21.22 -19.99 -5.74
C ASP A 74 22.24 -19.09 -6.46
N ALA A 75 21.91 -18.51 -7.63
CA ALA A 75 22.74 -17.53 -8.30
C ALA A 75 22.58 -16.11 -7.73
N MET A 76 21.52 -15.86 -6.96
CA MET A 76 21.33 -14.57 -6.28
C MET A 76 22.30 -14.44 -5.11
N PRO A 77 23.02 -13.30 -4.98
CA PRO A 77 24.01 -13.12 -3.93
C PRO A 77 23.40 -12.93 -2.53
N LEU A 78 22.11 -12.61 -2.46
CA LEU A 78 21.37 -12.34 -1.22
C LEU A 78 20.00 -13.02 -1.26
N ALA A 79 19.55 -13.47 -0.10
CA ALA A 79 18.18 -13.93 0.09
C ALA A 79 17.29 -12.75 0.48
N HIS A 80 16.04 -12.76 0.01
CA HIS A 80 15.00 -11.79 0.34
C HIS A 80 13.80 -12.53 0.92
N ILE A 81 13.33 -12.11 2.08
CA ILE A 81 12.26 -12.79 2.81
C ILE A 81 11.25 -11.73 3.22
N ALA A 82 9.97 -11.94 2.91
CA ALA A 82 8.89 -11.17 3.49
C ALA A 82 8.05 -12.10 4.37
N ILE A 83 7.76 -11.68 5.60
CA ILE A 83 6.82 -12.36 6.49
C ILE A 83 5.76 -11.36 6.94
N ALA A 84 4.49 -11.76 6.88
CA ALA A 84 3.38 -10.92 7.30
C ALA A 84 2.27 -11.75 7.92
N VAL A 85 1.51 -11.09 8.78
CA VAL A 85 0.22 -11.56 9.30
C VAL A 85 -0.89 -10.65 8.81
N GLU A 86 -2.13 -11.12 8.92
CA GLU A 86 -3.29 -10.26 8.74
C GLU A 86 -3.30 -9.19 9.83
N GLY A 87 -3.36 -7.93 9.43
CA GLY A 87 -3.48 -6.79 10.33
C GLY A 87 -4.88 -6.17 10.34
N ALA A 88 -4.96 -4.89 10.66
CA ALA A 88 -6.20 -4.12 10.75
C ALA A 88 -6.42 -3.22 9.52
N GLY A 89 -7.62 -3.23 8.94
CA GLY A 89 -7.97 -2.39 7.79
C GLY A 89 -7.97 -0.88 8.09
N TRP A 90 -8.07 -0.04 7.05
CA TRP A 90 -8.02 1.44 7.20
C TRP A 90 -9.01 2.02 8.22
N ALA A 91 -10.20 1.43 8.34
CA ALA A 91 -11.27 1.93 9.20
C ALA A 91 -11.21 1.39 10.65
N GLU A 92 -10.32 0.44 10.92
CA GLU A 92 -10.23 -0.22 12.22
C GLU A 92 -9.37 0.58 13.19
N ALA A 93 -9.81 0.64 14.45
CA ALA A 93 -9.11 1.40 15.49
C ALA A 93 -7.70 0.86 15.77
N ASP A 94 -7.50 -0.45 15.58
CA ASP A 94 -6.24 -1.16 15.83
C ASP A 94 -5.16 -0.83 14.80
N ASN A 95 -5.51 -0.19 13.68
CA ASN A 95 -4.52 0.27 12.69
C ASN A 95 -3.51 1.25 13.32
N ILE A 96 -3.95 2.16 14.19
CA ILE A 96 -3.05 3.12 14.85
C ILE A 96 -2.03 2.41 15.77
N PRO A 97 -2.44 1.51 16.69
CA PRO A 97 -1.52 0.63 17.41
C PRO A 97 -0.53 -0.12 16.49
N LEU A 98 -0.99 -0.68 15.36
CA LEU A 98 -0.12 -1.39 14.42
C LEU A 98 0.89 -0.46 13.73
N MET A 99 0.52 0.78 13.41
CA MET A 99 1.45 1.80 12.90
C MET A 99 2.52 2.17 13.94
N ILE A 100 2.14 2.25 15.22
CA ILE A 100 3.09 2.49 16.31
C ILE A 100 4.03 1.29 16.46
N ALA A 101 3.50 0.06 16.46
CA ALA A 101 4.30 -1.17 16.52
C ALA A 101 5.30 -1.24 15.34
N ASN A 102 4.85 -0.90 14.13
CA ASN A 102 5.69 -0.80 12.94
C ASN A 102 6.83 0.21 13.12
N THR A 103 6.57 1.35 13.76
CA THR A 103 7.57 2.38 14.06
C THR A 103 8.58 1.92 15.11
N ILE A 104 8.13 1.17 16.13
CA ILE A 104 9.00 0.61 17.17
C ILE A 104 9.98 -0.42 16.59
N ILE A 105 9.52 -1.29 15.68
CA ILE A 105 10.40 -2.23 14.97
C ILE A 105 11.33 -1.44 14.04
N GLY A 106 10.73 -0.55 13.23
CA GLY A 106 11.43 0.37 12.35
C GLY A 106 12.04 -0.30 11.12
N SER A 107 13.06 0.36 10.59
CA SER A 107 13.90 -0.14 9.51
C SER A 107 15.37 0.09 9.86
N TRP A 108 16.23 -0.73 9.28
CA TRP A 108 17.67 -0.62 9.45
C TRP A 108 18.38 -1.16 8.22
N ASP A 109 19.56 -0.62 7.92
CA ASP A 109 20.48 -1.15 6.93
C ASP A 109 21.93 -0.91 7.38
N ARG A 110 22.89 -1.53 6.71
CA ARG A 110 24.32 -1.43 7.06
C ARG A 110 24.91 -0.02 6.97
N THR A 111 24.24 0.93 6.31
CA THR A 111 24.67 2.32 6.20
C THR A 111 24.14 3.20 7.34
N HIS A 112 23.21 2.69 8.15
CA HIS A 112 22.70 3.41 9.32
C HIS A 112 23.81 3.68 10.35
N GLY A 113 24.11 4.95 10.56
CA GLY A 113 25.17 5.41 11.48
C GLY A 113 24.92 5.11 12.97
N GLY A 114 23.72 4.65 13.34
CA GLY A 114 23.38 4.29 14.72
C GLY A 114 24.11 3.05 15.25
N GLY A 115 24.57 2.15 14.37
CA GLY A 115 25.31 0.93 14.78
C GLY A 115 24.63 0.16 15.92
N ALA A 116 25.40 -0.27 16.92
CA ALA A 116 24.86 -0.98 18.09
C ALA A 116 24.04 -0.09 19.06
N HIS A 117 23.90 1.21 18.77
CA HIS A 117 23.17 2.18 19.58
C HIS A 117 21.79 2.54 19.00
N ASN A 118 21.26 1.72 18.09
CA ASN A 118 19.89 1.89 17.58
C ASN A 118 18.85 1.66 18.68
N ALA A 119 17.75 2.42 18.67
CA ALA A 119 16.67 2.24 19.65
C ALA A 119 15.90 0.92 19.45
N SER A 120 15.80 0.43 18.21
CA SER A 120 15.18 -0.86 17.90
C SER A 120 16.08 -2.01 18.34
N ASN A 121 15.57 -2.89 19.20
CA ASN A 121 16.27 -4.10 19.64
C ASN A 121 16.65 -5.00 18.45
N LEU A 122 15.81 -5.03 17.40
CA LEU A 122 16.09 -5.78 16.20
C LEU A 122 17.26 -5.18 15.41
N ALA A 123 17.33 -3.86 15.31
CA ALA A 123 18.47 -3.17 14.69
C ALA A 123 19.78 -3.42 15.46
N GLN A 124 19.74 -3.40 16.80
CA GLN A 124 20.92 -3.75 17.61
C GLN A 124 21.36 -5.19 17.35
N ALA A 125 20.42 -6.14 17.34
CA ALA A 125 20.71 -7.55 17.07
C ALA A 125 21.28 -7.76 15.65
N ALA A 126 20.72 -7.07 14.65
CA ALA A 126 21.18 -7.13 13.26
C ALA A 126 22.63 -6.64 13.11
N VAL A 127 22.99 -5.55 13.80
CA VAL A 127 24.37 -5.01 13.80
C VAL A 127 25.33 -5.93 14.53
N ILE A 128 25.02 -6.29 15.78
CA ILE A 128 25.92 -7.07 16.64
C ILE A 128 26.15 -8.46 16.06
N GLY A 129 25.09 -9.09 15.54
CA GLY A 129 25.16 -10.42 14.96
C GLY A 129 25.51 -10.45 13.48
N ASN A 130 25.63 -9.30 12.81
CA ASN A 130 25.79 -9.20 11.36
C ASN A 130 24.76 -10.09 10.61
N LEU A 131 23.49 -10.03 11.05
CA LEU A 131 22.45 -11.01 10.69
C LEU A 131 21.83 -10.76 9.31
N CYS A 132 21.75 -9.51 8.87
CA CYS A 132 21.16 -9.12 7.60
C CYS A 132 21.84 -7.89 7.00
N HIS A 133 21.53 -7.60 5.73
CA HIS A 133 21.99 -6.38 5.06
C HIS A 133 21.06 -5.19 5.32
N SER A 134 19.77 -5.48 5.48
CA SER A 134 18.72 -4.54 5.84
C SER A 134 17.51 -5.31 6.34
N PHE A 135 16.64 -4.62 7.08
CA PHE A 135 15.26 -5.03 7.27
C PHE A 135 14.35 -3.80 7.27
N GLN A 136 13.08 -4.00 7.00
CA GLN A 136 12.04 -2.98 7.08
C GLN A 136 10.73 -3.58 7.55
N SER A 137 10.22 -3.08 8.67
CA SER A 137 8.83 -3.33 9.07
C SER A 137 7.87 -2.61 8.10
N PHE A 138 6.78 -3.26 7.73
CA PHE A 138 5.71 -2.68 6.93
C PHE A 138 4.32 -2.93 7.54
N ASN A 139 3.42 -1.99 7.27
CA ASN A 139 2.00 -2.04 7.60
C ASN A 139 1.23 -1.54 6.35
N THR A 140 0.57 -2.43 5.63
CA THR A 140 -0.05 -2.16 4.31
C THR A 140 -1.56 -2.34 4.36
N CYS A 141 -2.26 -1.24 4.62
CA CYS A 141 -3.69 -1.30 4.85
C CYS A 141 -4.50 -1.29 3.55
N TYR A 142 -5.47 -2.19 3.46
CA TYR A 142 -6.55 -2.17 2.49
C TYR A 142 -7.87 -1.77 3.16
N LYS A 143 -8.96 -1.74 2.39
CA LYS A 143 -10.27 -1.31 2.89
C LYS A 143 -10.74 -2.15 4.08
N ASP A 144 -10.53 -3.46 3.99
CA ASP A 144 -11.15 -4.51 4.81
C ASP A 144 -10.16 -5.57 5.32
N THR A 145 -8.87 -5.43 5.00
CA THR A 145 -7.78 -6.30 5.47
C THR A 145 -6.46 -5.51 5.45
N ASP A 146 -5.38 -6.10 5.93
CA ASP A 146 -4.06 -5.48 6.01
C ASP A 146 -2.94 -6.54 6.01
N LEU A 147 -1.74 -6.13 5.60
CA LEU A 147 -0.52 -6.90 5.80
C LEU A 147 0.42 -6.15 6.74
N TRP A 148 0.59 -6.68 7.95
CA TRP A 148 1.56 -6.20 8.93
C TRP A 148 2.70 -7.21 9.05
N GLY A 149 3.94 -6.75 8.86
CA GLY A 149 5.05 -7.67 8.70
C GLY A 149 6.40 -7.01 8.55
N MET A 150 7.35 -7.79 8.05
CA MET A 150 8.73 -7.37 7.87
C MET A 150 9.33 -7.97 6.60
N TYR A 151 10.21 -7.19 5.98
CA TYR A 151 11.06 -7.53 4.86
C TYR A 151 12.53 -7.49 5.26
#